data_AF-A0A1B6D1P9-F1
#
_entry.id   AF-A0A1B6D1P9-F1
#
_cell.length_a   1.000
_cell.length_b   1.000
_cell.length_c   1.000
_cell.angle_alpha   90.00
_cell.angle_beta   90.00
_cell.angle_gamma   90.00
#
_symmetry.space_group_name_H-M   'P 1'
#
loop_
_entity.id
_entity.type
_entity.pdbx_description
1 polymer ?
#
loop_
_entity_poly.entity_id
_entity_poly.type
_entity_poly.pdbx_seq_one_letter_code
_entity_poly.pdbx_strand_id
1 'polypeptide(L)'
;CTPILILDTLGLTHHTKMNRYTVAVLLVIVPILESAPIFEDIREAPFWDNPCGFSDLSMDNDQDDPYPRQPIPWTDQLERSFRKIKHQIKTAKDHLIYKDFDKLYIDVRHGVEKKQYIPNWVPSKGNVEALESVEILSTNEIARFLPVLRTDLQKFAVAFEQIYSDEYESYDSSLKRSALESLIGTLRMLLCEVESALVSLDLSFDPPITRNIMSANERNVPDYTHRMVRDNGVLLKYKDYLEEWYNLIRTKQLIKHLKK
;
A
#
# COMPACT_ATOMS: atom_id res chain seq x y z
N CYS A 1 5.02 57.34 -38.64
CA CYS A 1 4.70 58.55 -37.85
C CYS A 1 5.21 58.39 -36.43
N THR A 2 6.37 58.98 -36.15
CA THR A 2 6.81 59.43 -34.81
C THR A 2 6.03 60.69 -34.41
N PRO A 3 5.95 61.05 -33.11
CA PRO A 3 6.99 61.88 -32.45
C PRO A 3 7.30 61.34 -31.02
N ILE A 4 8.52 61.27 -30.46
CA ILE A 4 9.60 62.24 -30.19
C ILE A 4 9.12 63.59 -29.66
N LEU A 5 9.21 63.79 -28.34
CA LEU A 5 9.54 65.10 -27.76
C LEU A 5 10.63 64.93 -26.70
N ILE A 6 11.71 65.66 -26.98
CA ILE A 6 12.92 65.91 -26.19
C ILE A 6 12.61 67.11 -25.29
N LEU A 7 13.13 67.10 -24.06
CA LEU A 7 13.44 68.33 -23.34
C LEU A 7 14.81 68.17 -22.68
N ASP A 8 15.81 68.80 -23.28
CA ASP A 8 17.12 69.06 -22.71
C ASP A 8 17.06 70.29 -21.79
N THR A 9 17.82 70.25 -20.70
CA THR A 9 18.99 71.11 -20.43
C THR A 9 19.18 71.45 -18.93
N LEU A 10 20.47 71.54 -18.56
CA LEU A 10 21.07 72.20 -17.40
C LEU A 10 21.38 71.34 -16.14
N GLY A 11 22.43 70.51 -16.26
CA GLY A 11 23.78 70.83 -15.77
C GLY A 11 23.98 71.43 -14.36
N LEU A 12 24.54 70.57 -13.47
CA LEU A 12 25.64 70.79 -12.51
C LEU A 12 25.63 72.06 -11.62
N THR A 13 25.62 71.88 -10.29
CA THR A 13 26.81 72.08 -9.42
C THR A 13 26.55 71.79 -7.93
N HIS A 14 27.46 70.98 -7.38
CA HIS A 14 28.04 70.90 -6.03
C HIS A 14 27.41 71.54 -4.77
N HIS A 15 27.44 70.70 -3.71
CA HIS A 15 27.64 70.96 -2.27
C HIS A 15 26.68 71.91 -1.53
N THR A 16 25.95 71.36 -0.55
CA THR A 16 26.03 71.82 0.86
C THR A 16 25.34 70.85 1.85
N LYS A 17 26.11 70.46 2.88
CA LYS A 17 25.79 70.13 4.28
C LYS A 17 24.46 69.46 4.69
N MET A 18 24.63 68.25 5.24
CA MET A 18 24.10 67.74 6.53
C MET A 18 22.75 68.26 7.06
N ASN A 19 21.76 67.36 7.09
CA ASN A 19 20.86 67.15 8.23
C ASN A 19 20.28 65.72 8.11
N ARG A 20 20.85 64.72 8.80
CA ARG A 20 20.38 64.14 10.07
C ARG A 20 18.86 63.91 10.12
N TYR A 21 18.50 62.62 10.16
CA TYR A 21 17.19 62.02 10.48
C TYR A 21 16.19 61.83 9.33
N THR A 22 16.42 60.82 8.50
CA THR A 22 15.30 59.97 8.00
C THR A 22 15.84 58.59 7.65
N VAL A 23 16.02 57.74 8.67
CA VAL A 23 16.23 56.30 8.47
C VAL A 23 14.86 55.71 8.13
N ALA A 24 14.56 55.56 6.84
CA ALA A 24 13.40 54.81 6.40
C ALA A 24 13.71 53.31 6.57
N VAL A 25 13.26 52.73 7.69
CA VAL A 25 13.29 51.28 7.90
C VAL A 25 12.16 50.69 7.05
N LEU A 26 12.48 50.26 5.83
CA LEU A 26 11.62 49.36 5.06
C LEU A 26 11.76 47.96 5.65
N LEU A 27 10.85 47.63 6.57
CA LEU A 27 10.61 46.25 7.02
C LEU A 27 10.11 45.43 5.83
N VAL A 28 11.02 44.75 5.14
CA VAL A 28 10.69 43.69 4.19
C VAL A 28 10.22 42.49 4.99
N ILE A 29 8.91 42.40 5.22
CA ILE A 29 8.26 41.17 5.67
C ILE A 29 8.29 40.24 4.47
N VAL A 30 9.29 39.35 4.42
CA VAL A 30 9.25 38.20 3.51
C VAL A 30 8.17 37.26 4.04
N PRO A 31 7.07 36.99 3.33
CA PRO A 31 6.22 35.88 3.70
C PRO A 31 7.06 34.61 3.49
N ILE A 32 7.35 33.92 4.59
CA ILE A 32 7.80 32.53 4.54
C ILE A 32 6.62 31.79 3.91
N LEU A 33 6.72 31.51 2.61
CA LEU A 33 5.95 30.46 1.96
C LEU A 33 6.45 29.16 2.59
N GLU A 34 5.94 28.84 3.77
CA GLU A 34 5.83 27.47 4.23
C GLU A 34 5.00 26.78 3.16
N SER A 35 5.66 25.98 2.34
CA SER A 35 5.01 24.95 1.56
C SER A 35 4.17 24.13 2.53
N ALA A 36 2.88 24.44 2.59
CA ALA A 36 1.91 23.67 3.34
C ALA A 36 2.07 22.20 2.90
N PRO A 37 2.25 21.25 3.82
CA PRO A 37 2.27 19.86 3.43
C PRO A 37 0.94 19.57 2.73
N ILE A 38 1.02 19.07 1.50
CA ILE A 38 -0.12 18.55 0.78
C ILE A 38 -0.56 17.32 1.58
N PHE A 39 -1.44 17.54 2.54
CA PHE A 39 -2.19 16.47 3.20
C PHE A 39 -3.22 16.00 2.17
N GLU A 40 -2.76 15.14 1.26
CA GLU A 40 -3.65 14.35 0.43
C GLU A 40 -4.58 13.54 1.36
N ASP A 41 -5.86 13.81 1.17
CA ASP A 41 -7.07 13.25 1.73
C ASP A 41 -6.96 12.15 2.83
N ILE A 42 -6.96 12.55 4.11
CA ILE A 42 -7.23 11.65 5.25
C ILE A 42 -8.73 11.27 5.34
N ARG A 43 -9.62 11.82 4.51
CA ARG A 43 -11.08 11.69 4.74
C ARG A 43 -11.67 10.42 4.16
N GLU A 44 -11.02 9.77 3.20
CA GLU A 44 -11.44 8.45 2.71
C GLU A 44 -10.86 7.35 3.59
N ALA A 45 -11.77 6.51 4.11
CA ALA A 45 -11.40 5.31 4.84
C ALA A 45 -10.51 4.43 3.93
N PRO A 46 -9.36 3.94 4.43
CA PRO A 46 -8.47 3.13 3.61
C PRO A 46 -9.19 1.87 3.14
N PHE A 47 -8.90 1.43 1.91
CA PHE A 47 -9.66 0.34 1.29
C PHE A 47 -9.54 -0.99 2.03
N TRP A 48 -8.52 -1.17 2.86
CA TRP A 48 -8.29 -2.39 3.62
C TRP A 48 -9.07 -2.45 4.94
N ASP A 49 -9.77 -1.38 5.32
CA ASP A 49 -10.70 -1.38 6.45
C ASP A 49 -11.99 -2.14 6.13
N ASN A 50 -12.46 -2.02 4.88
CA ASN A 50 -13.60 -2.74 4.35
C ASN A 50 -13.34 -3.17 2.89
N PRO A 51 -12.46 -4.16 2.65
CA PRO A 51 -12.01 -4.56 1.32
C PRO A 51 -13.13 -5.11 0.44
N CYS A 52 -14.19 -5.67 1.04
CA CYS A 52 -15.34 -6.17 0.32
C CYS A 52 -16.43 -5.10 0.06
N GLY A 53 -16.38 -3.95 0.74
CA GLY A 53 -17.43 -2.93 0.66
C GLY A 53 -18.74 -3.31 1.36
N PHE A 54 -18.72 -4.27 2.30
CA PHE A 54 -19.89 -4.60 3.11
C PHE A 54 -20.00 -3.59 4.26
N SER A 55 -20.61 -2.44 4.02
CA SER A 55 -20.78 -1.41 5.07
C SER A 55 -21.93 -1.72 6.03
N ASP A 56 -22.80 -2.66 5.67
CA ASP A 56 -23.90 -3.17 6.48
C ASP A 56 -24.31 -4.49 5.84
N LEU A 57 -23.71 -5.59 6.29
CA LEU A 57 -24.56 -6.77 6.48
C LEU A 57 -25.10 -6.62 7.88
N SER A 58 -26.08 -5.72 8.02
CA SER A 58 -27.18 -6.01 8.94
C SER A 58 -27.50 -7.47 8.70
N MET A 59 -27.54 -8.24 9.78
CA MET A 59 -28.27 -9.49 9.77
C MET A 59 -29.72 -9.10 9.47
N ASP A 60 -30.02 -8.85 8.19
CA ASP A 60 -31.35 -8.93 7.67
C ASP A 60 -31.73 -10.36 8.02
N ASN A 61 -32.58 -10.46 9.04
CA ASN A 61 -33.19 -11.71 9.45
C ASN A 61 -33.65 -12.39 8.16
N ASP A 62 -32.99 -13.49 7.79
CA ASP A 62 -33.48 -14.52 6.87
C ASP A 62 -34.76 -15.08 7.53
N GLN A 63 -35.80 -14.27 7.55
CA GLN A 63 -37.15 -14.60 7.98
C GLN A 63 -37.93 -14.72 6.69
N ASP A 64 -38.23 -15.97 6.33
CA ASP A 64 -38.94 -16.45 5.14
C ASP A 64 -38.07 -17.09 4.03
N ASP A 65 -37.05 -17.89 4.38
CA ASP A 65 -36.68 -19.03 3.52
C ASP A 65 -37.52 -20.26 3.93
N PRO A 66 -38.49 -20.71 3.10
CA PRO A 66 -39.31 -21.87 3.39
C PRO A 66 -38.52 -23.19 3.43
N TYR A 67 -37.23 -23.18 3.08
CA TYR A 67 -36.34 -24.33 3.20
C TYR A 67 -35.16 -24.01 4.13
N PRO A 68 -35.10 -24.60 5.34
CA PRO A 68 -33.93 -24.42 6.20
C PRO A 68 -32.69 -24.95 5.47
N ARG A 69 -31.76 -24.05 5.11
CA ARG A 69 -30.44 -24.44 4.62
C ARG A 69 -29.78 -25.32 5.67
N GLN A 70 -29.48 -26.57 5.31
CA GLN A 70 -28.73 -27.43 6.21
C GLN A 70 -27.37 -26.79 6.50
N PRO A 71 -26.93 -26.77 7.78
CA PRO A 71 -25.61 -26.26 8.12
C PRO A 71 -24.54 -27.00 7.31
N ILE A 72 -23.72 -26.25 6.59
CA ILE A 72 -22.58 -26.82 5.86
C ILE A 72 -21.58 -27.31 6.92
N PRO A 73 -21.05 -28.54 6.82
CA PRO A 73 -20.00 -28.99 7.73
C PRO A 73 -18.83 -28.02 7.72
N TRP A 74 -18.32 -27.65 8.90
CA TRP A 74 -17.22 -26.68 9.02
C TRP A 74 -16.00 -27.07 8.17
N THR A 75 -15.72 -28.37 8.02
CA THR A 75 -14.65 -28.87 7.15
C THR A 75 -14.85 -28.57 5.67
N ASP A 76 -16.10 -28.59 5.18
CA ASP A 76 -16.44 -28.30 3.80
C ASP A 76 -16.39 -26.79 3.54
N GLN A 77 -16.85 -26.00 4.52
CA GLN A 77 -16.73 -24.55 4.50
C GLN A 77 -15.26 -24.13 4.47
N LEU A 78 -14.43 -24.75 5.31
CA LEU A 78 -12.98 -24.53 5.34
C LEU A 78 -12.32 -24.83 3.99
N GLU A 79 -12.68 -25.95 3.37
CA GLU A 79 -12.12 -26.32 2.07
C GLU A 79 -12.53 -25.32 0.98
N ARG A 80 -13.80 -24.89 0.97
CA ARG A 80 -14.30 -23.87 0.05
C ARG A 80 -13.54 -22.56 0.23
N SER A 81 -13.38 -22.10 1.46
CA SER A 81 -12.63 -20.88 1.80
C SER A 81 -11.18 -20.95 1.33
N PHE A 82 -10.46 -22.03 1.63
CA PHE A 82 -9.08 -22.20 1.15
C PHE A 82 -8.97 -22.29 -0.37
N ARG A 83 -9.96 -22.86 -1.06
CA ARG A 83 -9.98 -22.90 -2.53
C ARG A 83 -10.06 -21.49 -3.12
N LYS A 84 -10.92 -20.63 -2.57
CA LYS A 84 -11.07 -19.23 -2.99
C LYS A 84 -9.82 -18.41 -2.67
N ILE A 85 -9.30 -18.51 -1.44
CA ILE A 85 -8.07 -17.82 -1.03
C ILE A 85 -6.90 -18.23 -1.94
N LYS A 86 -6.70 -19.53 -2.16
CA LYS A 86 -5.65 -20.04 -3.05
C LYS A 86 -5.80 -19.49 -4.47
N HIS A 87 -7.02 -19.42 -4.97
CA HIS A 87 -7.29 -18.85 -6.29
C HIS A 87 -6.89 -17.37 -6.33
N GLN A 88 -7.27 -16.55 -5.34
CA GLN A 88 -6.88 -15.14 -5.33
C GLN A 88 -5.39 -14.91 -5.11
N ILE A 89 -4.72 -15.75 -4.30
CA ILE A 89 -3.26 -15.71 -4.18
C ILE A 89 -2.63 -15.96 -5.55
N LYS A 90 -3.12 -16.96 -6.29
CA LYS A 90 -2.64 -17.23 -7.65
C LYS A 90 -2.88 -16.03 -8.56
N THR A 91 -4.07 -15.45 -8.56
CA THR A 91 -4.41 -14.25 -9.37
C THR A 91 -3.47 -13.09 -9.07
N ALA A 92 -3.21 -12.80 -7.79
CA ALA A 92 -2.30 -11.73 -7.38
C ALA A 92 -0.83 -12.01 -7.80
N LYS A 93 -0.37 -13.26 -7.67
CA LYS A 93 0.97 -13.67 -8.14
C LYS A 93 1.12 -13.55 -9.65
N ASP A 94 0.14 -14.09 -10.39
CA ASP A 94 0.10 -14.04 -11.85
C ASP A 94 0.12 -12.57 -12.31
N HIS A 95 -0.61 -11.69 -11.60
CA HIS A 95 -0.60 -10.26 -11.88
C HIS A 95 0.79 -9.61 -11.73
N LEU A 96 1.52 -9.92 -10.66
CA LEU A 96 2.90 -9.44 -10.46
C LEU A 96 3.84 -9.87 -11.60
N ILE A 97 3.64 -11.09 -12.12
CA ILE A 97 4.43 -11.62 -13.24
C ILE A 97 4.04 -10.91 -14.54
N TYR A 98 2.74 -10.82 -14.84
CA TYR A 98 2.26 -10.25 -16.12
C TYR A 98 2.52 -8.75 -16.26
N LYS A 99 2.49 -7.99 -15.17
CA LYS A 99 2.80 -6.55 -15.20
C LYS A 99 4.30 -6.25 -15.25
N ASP A 100 5.15 -7.28 -15.14
CA ASP A 100 6.60 -7.18 -15.28
C ASP A 100 7.18 -6.03 -14.44
N PHE A 101 6.85 -6.03 -13.16
CA PHE A 101 7.33 -5.01 -12.22
C PHE A 101 8.85 -4.95 -12.18
N ASP A 102 9.55 -6.03 -12.53
CA ASP A 102 11.01 -6.04 -12.67
C ASP A 102 11.50 -5.05 -13.74
N LYS A 103 10.74 -4.88 -14.84
CA LYS A 103 11.01 -3.81 -15.84
C LYS A 103 10.60 -2.43 -15.36
N LEU A 104 9.51 -2.32 -14.61
CA LEU A 104 9.02 -1.02 -14.08
C LEU A 104 9.97 -0.42 -13.02
N TYR A 105 10.84 -1.25 -12.44
CA TYR A 105 11.83 -0.86 -11.43
C TYR A 105 13.27 -1.20 -11.86
N ILE A 106 13.53 -1.24 -13.17
CA ILE A 106 14.85 -1.62 -13.73
C ILE A 106 15.99 -0.70 -13.28
N ASP A 107 15.67 0.55 -12.90
CA ASP A 107 16.63 1.56 -12.43
C ASP A 107 17.20 1.27 -11.03
N VAL A 108 16.64 0.29 -10.31
CA VAL A 108 17.23 -0.22 -9.06
C VAL A 108 18.48 -1.03 -9.41
N ARG A 109 19.61 -0.33 -9.60
CA ARG A 109 20.92 -0.95 -9.86
C ARG A 109 21.30 -1.92 -8.72
N HIS A 110 21.97 -3.02 -9.10
CA HIS A 110 22.46 -4.15 -8.30
C HIS A 110 23.41 -3.82 -7.11
N GLY A 111 23.54 -2.56 -6.69
CA GLY A 111 24.47 -2.10 -5.66
C GLY A 111 23.84 -1.52 -4.40
N VAL A 112 22.51 -1.36 -4.34
CA VAL A 112 21.86 -0.97 -3.08
C VAL A 112 21.68 -2.20 -2.22
N GLU A 113 22.14 -2.14 -0.96
CA GLU A 113 21.94 -3.25 -0.03
C GLU A 113 20.45 -3.59 0.02
N LYS A 114 20.09 -4.85 -0.31
CA LYS A 114 18.71 -5.34 -0.49
C LYS A 114 17.78 -5.15 0.72
N LYS A 115 18.26 -4.57 1.81
CA LYS A 115 17.54 -4.37 3.08
C LYS A 115 17.43 -2.90 3.47
N GLN A 116 18.13 -1.99 2.80
CA GLN A 116 18.09 -0.58 3.15
C GLN A 116 16.72 -0.02 2.72
N TYR A 117 16.07 0.74 3.59
CA TYR A 117 14.78 1.44 3.37
C TYR A 117 13.52 0.58 3.28
N ILE A 118 13.62 -0.76 3.23
CA ILE A 118 12.42 -1.61 3.29
C ILE A 118 11.93 -1.67 4.74
N PRO A 119 10.69 -1.24 5.03
CA PRO A 119 10.22 -1.23 6.41
C PRO A 119 10.21 -2.65 7.02
N ASN A 120 10.67 -2.75 8.27
CA ASN A 120 10.77 -4.04 8.97
C ASN A 120 9.40 -4.63 9.32
N TRP A 121 8.37 -3.77 9.41
CA TRP A 121 7.00 -4.20 9.65
C TRP A 121 6.36 -4.84 8.41
N VAL A 122 6.89 -4.62 7.20
CA VAL A 122 6.38 -5.28 5.98
C VAL A 122 6.72 -6.78 6.04
N PRO A 123 5.70 -7.66 5.95
CA PRO A 123 5.89 -9.10 6.04
C PRO A 123 6.89 -9.63 5.01
N SER A 124 7.55 -10.73 5.36
CA SER A 124 8.50 -11.43 4.52
C SER A 124 8.14 -12.91 4.44
N LYS A 125 8.71 -13.64 3.48
CA LYS A 125 8.57 -15.10 3.43
C LYS A 125 8.95 -15.80 4.74
N GLY A 126 9.91 -15.26 5.50
CA GLY A 126 10.31 -15.81 6.80
C GLY A 126 9.17 -15.85 7.83
N ASN A 127 8.18 -14.97 7.70
CA ASN A 127 6.97 -14.99 8.52
C ASN A 127 6.10 -16.23 8.24
N VAL A 128 6.11 -16.73 7.01
CA VAL A 128 5.36 -17.93 6.59
C VAL A 128 6.20 -19.20 6.78
N GLU A 129 7.48 -19.16 6.46
CA GLU A 129 8.43 -20.28 6.70
C GLU A 129 8.46 -20.67 8.19
N ALA A 130 8.31 -19.70 9.10
CA ALA A 130 8.18 -19.98 10.53
C ALA A 130 6.95 -20.86 10.85
N LEU A 131 5.86 -20.75 10.07
CA LEU A 131 4.68 -21.61 10.17
C LEU A 131 4.98 -23.03 9.64
N GLU A 132 5.81 -23.15 8.60
CA GLU A 132 6.22 -24.44 8.04
C GLU A 132 7.18 -25.22 8.93
N SER A 133 7.93 -24.53 9.80
CA SER A 133 8.87 -25.15 10.74
C SER A 133 8.20 -25.98 11.84
N VAL A 134 6.88 -25.82 11.99
CA VAL A 134 6.04 -26.68 12.84
C VAL A 134 5.67 -27.93 12.04
N GLU A 135 5.76 -29.11 12.66
CA GLU A 135 5.34 -30.41 12.08
C GLU A 135 4.06 -30.29 11.23
N ILE A 136 3.92 -31.16 10.22
CA ILE A 136 2.85 -31.19 9.21
C ILE A 136 1.52 -30.58 9.71
N LEU A 137 1.37 -29.26 9.55
CA LEU A 137 0.14 -28.57 9.95
C LEU A 137 -1.06 -29.12 9.18
N SER A 138 -2.14 -29.41 9.90
CA SER A 138 -3.45 -29.72 9.36
C SER A 138 -4.11 -28.47 8.78
N THR A 139 -5.11 -28.65 7.91
CA THR A 139 -5.89 -27.54 7.34
C THR A 139 -6.54 -26.68 8.45
N ASN A 140 -6.92 -27.30 9.56
CA ASN A 140 -7.51 -26.61 10.72
C ASN A 140 -6.48 -25.74 11.45
N GLU A 141 -5.23 -26.19 11.54
CA GLU A 141 -4.16 -25.41 12.15
C GLU A 141 -3.75 -24.24 11.26
N ILE A 142 -3.73 -24.42 9.95
CA ILE A 142 -3.50 -23.33 8.99
C ILE A 142 -4.62 -22.29 9.09
N ALA A 143 -5.87 -22.72 9.31
CA ALA A 143 -7.00 -21.80 9.49
C ALA A 143 -6.77 -20.78 10.63
N ARG A 144 -6.07 -21.20 11.70
CA ARG A 144 -5.73 -20.32 12.83
C ARG A 144 -4.77 -19.19 12.47
N PHE A 145 -4.09 -19.30 11.33
CA PHE A 145 -3.19 -18.26 10.82
C PHE A 145 -3.86 -17.34 9.78
N LEU A 146 -5.14 -17.54 9.44
CA LEU A 146 -5.89 -16.61 8.58
C LEU A 146 -5.96 -15.18 9.15
N PRO A 147 -6.09 -14.95 10.48
CA PRO A 147 -6.01 -13.59 11.03
C PRO A 147 -4.64 -12.93 10.82
N VAL A 148 -3.57 -13.72 10.87
CA VAL A 148 -2.20 -13.26 10.56
C VAL A 148 -2.09 -12.91 9.09
N LEU A 149 -2.57 -13.77 8.19
CA LEU A 149 -2.63 -13.50 6.76
C LEU A 149 -3.37 -12.20 6.47
N ARG A 150 -4.55 -11.99 7.07
CA ARG A 150 -5.32 -10.75 6.94
C ARG A 150 -4.48 -9.55 7.33
N THR A 151 -3.93 -9.55 8.54
CA THR A 151 -3.15 -8.44 9.07
C THR A 151 -1.95 -8.11 8.18
N ASP A 152 -1.23 -9.14 7.73
CA ASP A 152 -0.06 -8.98 6.87
C ASP A 152 -0.42 -8.45 5.47
N LEU A 153 -1.56 -8.87 4.90
CA LEU A 153 -2.07 -8.29 3.66
C LEU A 153 -2.47 -6.82 3.82
N GLN A 154 -3.02 -6.42 4.98
CA GLN A 154 -3.28 -5.00 5.25
C GLN A 154 -1.97 -4.21 5.36
N LYS A 155 -0.89 -4.79 5.88
CA LYS A 155 0.44 -4.14 5.89
C LYS A 155 0.92 -3.89 4.47
N PHE A 156 0.78 -4.86 3.58
CA PHE A 156 1.05 -4.62 2.15
C PHE A 156 0.15 -3.54 1.56
N ALA A 157 -1.10 -3.44 2.00
CA ALA A 157 -2.02 -2.40 1.55
C ALA A 157 -1.54 -0.99 1.92
N VAL A 158 -1.07 -0.79 3.16
CA VAL A 158 -0.45 0.47 3.59
C VAL A 158 0.77 0.79 2.73
N ALA A 159 1.63 -0.19 2.47
CA ALA A 159 2.82 0.01 1.66
C ALA A 159 2.47 0.37 0.20
N PHE A 160 1.52 -0.32 -0.42
CA PHE A 160 1.08 -0.06 -1.79
C PHE A 160 0.35 1.27 -1.95
N GLU A 161 -0.43 1.69 -0.95
CA GLU A 161 -1.00 3.04 -0.94
C GLU A 161 0.10 4.10 -1.01
N GLN A 162 1.16 3.97 -0.20
CA GLN A 162 2.29 4.91 -0.26
C GLN A 162 3.01 4.86 -1.61
N ILE A 163 3.30 3.65 -2.14
CA ILE A 163 3.96 3.51 -3.44
C ILE A 163 3.13 4.16 -4.55
N TYR A 164 1.80 4.01 -4.51
CA TYR A 164 0.91 4.64 -5.48
C TYR A 164 0.88 6.17 -5.35
N SER A 165 0.80 6.70 -4.13
CA SER A 165 0.83 8.15 -3.86
C SER A 165 2.14 8.77 -4.32
N ASP A 166 3.26 8.09 -4.09
CA ASP A 166 4.59 8.54 -4.51
C ASP A 166 4.75 8.69 -6.03
N GLU A 167 3.98 7.92 -6.82
CA GLU A 167 3.96 8.01 -8.28
C GLU A 167 3.08 9.15 -8.80
N TYR A 168 2.21 9.72 -7.96
CA TYR A 168 1.42 10.91 -8.27
C TYR A 168 2.32 12.14 -8.49
N GLU A 169 3.53 12.13 -7.90
CA GLU A 169 4.48 13.24 -7.95
C GLU A 169 5.35 13.27 -9.24
N SER A 170 5.25 12.28 -10.15
CA SER A 170 6.10 12.21 -11.35
C SER A 170 5.35 12.33 -12.69
N TYR A 171 5.93 13.07 -13.65
CA TYR A 171 5.29 13.54 -14.89
C TYR A 171 5.09 12.45 -15.99
N ASP A 172 5.66 11.24 -15.81
CA ASP A 172 5.63 10.12 -16.79
C ASP A 172 5.26 8.77 -16.15
N SER A 173 4.23 8.75 -15.28
CA SER A 173 3.90 7.60 -14.42
C SER A 173 2.75 6.70 -14.90
N SER A 174 2.16 6.97 -16.07
CA SER A 174 0.86 6.35 -16.45
C SER A 174 0.86 4.80 -16.46
N LEU A 175 1.92 4.17 -16.97
CA LEU A 175 2.03 2.71 -17.03
C LEU A 175 2.25 2.10 -15.63
N LYS A 176 3.18 2.67 -14.85
CA LYS A 176 3.48 2.18 -13.50
C LYS A 176 2.27 2.38 -12.58
N ARG A 177 1.60 3.52 -12.69
CA ARG A 177 0.37 3.84 -11.98
C ARG A 177 -0.75 2.85 -12.31
N SER A 178 -0.98 2.56 -13.59
CA SER A 178 -1.98 1.55 -14.00
C SER A 178 -1.63 0.15 -13.47
N ALA A 179 -0.36 -0.22 -13.45
CA ALA A 179 0.09 -1.48 -12.86
C ALA A 179 -0.15 -1.51 -11.34
N LEU A 180 0.18 -0.44 -10.62
CA LEU A 180 -0.03 -0.32 -9.18
C LEU A 180 -1.51 -0.30 -8.79
N GLU A 181 -2.35 0.41 -9.55
CA GLU A 181 -3.80 0.43 -9.34
C GLU A 181 -4.39 -0.98 -9.49
N SER A 182 -3.98 -1.71 -10.52
CA SER A 182 -4.42 -3.08 -10.72
C SER A 182 -3.86 -4.02 -9.64
N LEU A 183 -2.63 -3.81 -9.15
CA LEU A 183 -2.05 -4.56 -8.04
C LEU A 183 -2.84 -4.36 -6.76
N ILE A 184 -3.17 -3.10 -6.42
CA ILE A 184 -4.05 -2.75 -5.29
C ILE A 184 -5.41 -3.42 -5.44
N GLY A 185 -5.96 -3.47 -6.65
CA GLY A 185 -7.19 -4.21 -6.95
C GLY A 185 -7.10 -5.70 -6.64
N THR A 186 -6.01 -6.37 -7.06
CA THR A 186 -5.80 -7.79 -6.73
C THR A 186 -5.62 -8.03 -5.23
N LEU A 187 -4.92 -7.13 -4.53
CA LEU A 187 -4.76 -7.20 -3.08
C LEU A 187 -6.10 -7.02 -2.36
N ARG A 188 -6.94 -6.09 -2.81
CA ARG A 188 -8.29 -5.88 -2.28
C ARG A 188 -9.15 -7.15 -2.41
N MET A 189 -9.13 -7.78 -3.58
CA MET A 189 -9.87 -9.03 -3.81
C MET A 189 -9.37 -10.16 -2.90
N LEU A 190 -8.05 -10.29 -2.73
CA LEU A 190 -7.46 -11.29 -1.84
C LEU A 190 -7.82 -11.03 -0.38
N LEU A 191 -7.71 -9.78 0.10
CA LEU A 191 -8.14 -9.37 1.44
C LEU A 191 -9.61 -9.70 1.67
N CYS A 192 -10.48 -9.39 0.70
CA CYS A 192 -11.90 -9.67 0.79
C CYS A 192 -12.19 -11.17 0.95
N GLU A 193 -11.52 -12.05 0.19
CA GLU A 193 -11.70 -13.50 0.36
C GLU A 193 -11.18 -14.01 1.71
N VAL A 194 -10.11 -13.43 2.24
CA VAL A 194 -9.59 -13.78 3.57
C VAL A 194 -10.57 -13.35 4.67
N GLU A 195 -11.10 -12.13 4.61
CA GLU A 195 -12.10 -11.66 5.58
C GLU A 195 -13.41 -12.44 5.50
N SER A 196 -13.88 -12.72 4.28
CA SER A 196 -15.05 -13.57 4.06
C SER A 196 -14.83 -14.96 4.65
N ALA A 197 -13.63 -15.53 4.52
CA ALA A 197 -13.28 -16.80 5.13
C ALA A 197 -13.32 -16.73 6.66
N LEU A 198 -12.72 -15.70 7.27
CA LEU A 198 -12.70 -15.49 8.71
C LEU A 198 -14.12 -15.40 9.29
N VAL A 199 -14.99 -14.59 8.69
CA VAL A 199 -16.40 -14.48 9.07
C VAL A 199 -17.11 -15.82 8.90
N SER A 200 -16.94 -16.47 7.74
CA SER A 200 -17.62 -17.74 7.46
C SER A 200 -17.23 -18.87 8.42
N LEU A 201 -15.99 -18.86 8.90
CA LEU A 201 -15.44 -19.89 9.80
C LEU A 201 -15.59 -19.52 11.27
N ASP A 202 -16.23 -18.39 11.58
CA ASP A 202 -16.39 -17.84 12.93
C ASP A 202 -15.04 -17.66 13.65
N LEU A 203 -14.05 -17.11 12.92
CA LEU A 203 -12.72 -16.84 13.43
C LEU A 203 -12.60 -15.35 13.77
N SER A 204 -12.26 -15.05 15.02
CA SER A 204 -11.98 -13.69 15.47
C SER A 204 -10.70 -13.13 14.84
N PHE A 205 -10.70 -11.83 14.55
CA PHE A 205 -9.53 -11.10 14.07
C PHE A 205 -9.52 -9.69 14.66
N ASP A 206 -8.32 -9.11 14.74
CA ASP A 206 -8.12 -7.78 15.29
C ASP A 206 -8.69 -6.67 14.38
N PRO A 207 -8.96 -5.47 14.91
CA PRO A 207 -9.34 -4.32 14.10
C PRO A 207 -8.34 -4.05 12.95
N PRO A 208 -8.78 -3.44 11.83
CA PRO A 208 -7.88 -3.07 10.74
C PRO A 208 -6.68 -2.25 11.21
N ILE A 209 -5.52 -2.50 10.61
CA ILE A 209 -4.34 -1.67 10.87
C ILE A 209 -4.54 -0.27 10.32
N THR A 210 -3.95 0.72 10.96
CA THR A 210 -4.00 2.11 10.48
C THR A 210 -2.74 2.49 9.73
N ARG A 211 -2.82 3.57 8.95
CA ARG A 211 -1.70 4.17 8.22
C ARG A 211 -0.48 4.48 9.12
N ASN A 212 -0.66 4.64 10.43
CA ASN A 212 0.42 4.99 11.37
C ASN A 212 1.52 3.92 11.51
N ILE A 213 1.31 2.70 11.03
CA ILE A 213 2.33 1.64 11.03
C ILE A 213 3.55 2.05 10.19
N MET A 214 3.36 2.86 9.15
CA MET A 214 4.42 3.45 8.36
C MET A 214 4.78 4.82 8.93
N SER A 215 5.99 4.94 9.47
CA SER A 215 6.47 6.17 10.09
C SER A 215 6.69 7.28 9.06
N ALA A 216 6.68 8.54 9.52
CA ALA A 216 6.93 9.69 8.66
C ALA A 216 8.28 9.61 7.91
N ASN A 217 9.31 9.04 8.54
CA ASN A 217 10.62 8.88 7.91
C ASN A 217 10.62 7.80 6.82
N GLU A 218 9.81 6.75 6.95
CA GLU A 218 9.66 5.72 5.92
C GLU A 218 8.82 6.20 4.73
N ARG A 219 7.86 7.11 4.97
CA ARG A 219 7.08 7.78 3.94
C ARG A 219 7.95 8.77 3.15
N ASN A 220 8.68 9.62 3.86
CA ASN A 220 9.50 10.68 3.29
C ASN A 220 10.94 10.21 3.04
N VAL A 221 11.13 9.40 1.99
CA VAL A 221 12.45 8.93 1.60
C VAL A 221 13.22 10.05 0.87
N PRO A 222 14.53 10.29 1.16
CA PRO A 222 15.24 11.52 0.75
C PRO A 222 15.36 11.76 -0.76
N ASP A 223 15.45 10.69 -1.55
CA ASP A 223 15.62 10.80 -3.00
C ASP A 223 14.95 9.63 -3.75
N TYR A 224 14.82 9.83 -5.06
CA TYR A 224 14.18 8.90 -5.98
C TYR A 224 14.81 7.50 -5.97
N THR A 225 16.14 7.40 -5.86
CA THR A 225 16.81 6.09 -5.87
C THR A 225 16.44 5.29 -4.64
N HIS A 226 16.49 5.90 -3.44
CA HIS A 226 16.07 5.23 -2.21
C HIS A 226 14.59 4.87 -2.21
N ARG A 227 13.73 5.71 -2.79
CA ARG A 227 12.30 5.43 -2.97
C ARG A 227 12.10 4.18 -3.84
N MET A 228 12.75 4.12 -5.01
CA MET A 228 12.70 2.97 -5.90
C MET A 228 13.20 1.67 -5.24
N VAL A 229 14.23 1.75 -4.40
CA VAL A 229 14.74 0.59 -3.64
C VAL A 229 13.70 0.08 -2.63
N ARG A 230 13.09 0.98 -1.87
CA ARG A 230 12.01 0.63 -0.93
C ARG A 230 10.87 -0.05 -1.68
N ASP A 231 10.40 0.54 -2.77
CA ASP A 231 9.22 0.11 -3.50
C ASP A 231 9.43 -1.25 -4.15
N ASN A 232 10.57 -1.43 -4.83
CA ASN A 232 10.97 -2.72 -5.37
C ASN A 232 11.12 -3.78 -4.27
N GLY A 233 11.71 -3.42 -3.12
CA GLY A 233 11.84 -4.30 -1.97
C GLY A 233 10.49 -4.76 -1.39
N VAL A 234 9.51 -3.87 -1.30
CA VAL A 234 8.13 -4.21 -0.89
C VAL A 234 7.48 -5.15 -1.89
N LEU A 235 7.61 -4.91 -3.19
CA LEU A 235 7.06 -5.76 -4.24
C LEU A 235 7.67 -7.17 -4.22
N LEU A 236 8.99 -7.28 -4.03
CA LEU A 236 9.69 -8.56 -3.87
C LEU A 236 9.22 -9.30 -2.61
N LYS A 237 9.12 -8.61 -1.47
CA LYS A 237 8.58 -9.18 -0.23
C LYS A 237 7.15 -9.72 -0.43
N TYR A 238 6.30 -8.98 -1.12
CA TYR A 238 4.92 -9.40 -1.39
C TYR A 238 4.87 -10.65 -2.28
N LYS A 239 5.66 -10.66 -3.36
CA LYS A 239 5.78 -11.82 -4.26
C LYS A 239 6.21 -13.08 -3.51
N ASP A 240 7.29 -12.99 -2.74
CA ASP A 240 7.82 -14.12 -1.98
C ASP A 240 6.83 -14.58 -0.90
N TYR A 241 6.18 -13.63 -0.21
CA TYR A 241 5.17 -13.93 0.81
C TYR A 241 3.96 -14.68 0.23
N LEU A 242 3.45 -14.26 -0.94
CA LEU A 242 2.36 -14.95 -1.62
C LEU A 242 2.77 -16.34 -2.13
N GLU A 243 4.02 -16.50 -2.58
CA GLU A 243 4.55 -17.81 -3.00
C GLU A 243 4.49 -18.82 -1.84
N GLU A 244 4.97 -18.43 -0.66
CA GLU A 244 4.95 -19.31 0.51
C GLU A 244 3.53 -19.64 0.96
N TRP A 245 2.62 -18.65 1.02
CA TRP A 245 1.22 -18.92 1.35
C TRP A 245 0.55 -19.86 0.33
N TYR A 246 0.85 -19.68 -0.96
CA TYR A 246 0.34 -20.57 -2.01
C TYR A 246 0.84 -22.01 -1.80
N ASN A 247 2.12 -22.17 -1.48
CA ASN A 247 2.74 -23.48 -1.24
C ASN A 247 2.19 -24.15 0.01
N LEU A 248 2.06 -23.40 1.11
CA LEU A 248 1.47 -23.87 2.36
C LEU A 248 0.05 -24.42 2.13
N ILE A 249 -0.81 -23.70 1.40
CA ILE A 249 -2.18 -24.15 1.12
C ILE A 249 -2.19 -25.32 0.10
N ARG A 250 -1.36 -25.26 -0.94
CA ARG A 250 -1.30 -26.28 -2.02
C ARG A 250 -0.85 -27.63 -1.51
N THR A 251 0.27 -27.68 -0.79
CA THR A 251 0.90 -28.94 -0.33
C THR A 251 -0.06 -29.75 0.52
N LYS A 252 -0.91 -29.08 1.31
CA LYS A 252 -1.86 -29.76 2.20
C LYS A 252 -3.11 -30.26 1.49
N GLN A 253 -3.61 -29.53 0.48
CA GLN A 253 -4.67 -30.06 -0.40
C GLN A 253 -4.22 -31.36 -1.09
N LEU A 254 -2.95 -31.44 -1.51
CA LEU A 254 -2.39 -32.65 -2.12
C LEU A 254 -2.29 -33.83 -1.13
N ILE A 255 -1.87 -33.61 0.12
CA ILE A 255 -1.81 -34.68 1.14
C ILE A 255 -3.20 -35.25 1.46
N LYS A 256 -4.24 -34.41 1.48
CA LYS A 256 -5.63 -34.87 1.69
C LYS A 256 -6.10 -35.83 0.59
N HIS A 257 -5.69 -35.61 -0.67
CA HIS A 257 -6.03 -36.48 -1.79
C HIS A 257 -5.27 -37.81 -1.81
N LEU A 258 -4.09 -37.87 -1.19
CA LEU A 258 -3.28 -39.10 -1.13
C LEU A 258 -3.68 -40.04 0.04
N LYS A 259 -4.47 -39.56 1.01
CA LYS A 259 -4.93 -40.34 2.17
C LYS A 259 -6.35 -40.90 2.03
N LYS A 260 -6.96 -40.80 0.85
CA LYS A 260 -8.33 -41.28 0.56
C LYS A 260 -8.26 -42.40 -0.47
#